data_AF-A0A0U2V658-F1
#
_entry.id   AF-A0A0U2V658-F1
#
_cell.length_a   1.000
_cell.length_b   1.000
_cell.length_c   1.000
_cell.angle_alpha   90.00
_cell.angle_beta   90.00
_cell.angle_gamma   90.00
#
_symmetry.space_group_name_H-M   'P 1'
#
loop_
_entity.id
_entity.type
_entity.pdbx_description
1 polymer ?
#
loop_
_entity_poly.entity_id
_entity_poly.type
_entity_poly.pdbx_seq_one_letter_code
_entity_poly.pdbx_strand_id
1 'polypeptide(L)'
;MLTVRSIGCLRLLRTLQTPLKDVKFNKVAKFSTSSVKLAEDKPDAPIKFTSSGAYLQSGKLNQEDDYPWYQYPVITISFAAFMIYFCVLREESDIDDKLGGTQTLFERVDGLEIAQIEACIKYNEKNGLSTTKLKLRLLELLEEEEEKKKIAAAAASAVTTN
;
A
#
# COMPACT_ATOMS: atom_id res chain seq x y z
N MET A 1 -37.27 -16.78 39.21
CA MET A 1 -36.69 -18.14 39.22
C MET A 1 -35.54 -18.18 38.23
N LEU A 2 -34.32 -18.35 38.76
CA LEU A 2 -33.10 -18.99 38.20
C LEU A 2 -32.58 -18.54 36.82
N THR A 3 -31.32 -18.17 36.58
CA THR A 3 -30.13 -17.83 37.39
C THR A 3 -29.06 -17.38 36.41
N VAL A 4 -28.41 -16.26 36.70
CA VAL A 4 -27.20 -15.76 36.06
C VAL A 4 -26.05 -16.75 36.31
N ARG A 5 -25.34 -17.19 35.26
CA ARG A 5 -24.05 -17.89 35.41
C ARG A 5 -22.92 -16.92 35.12
N SER A 6 -22.35 -16.42 36.20
CA SER A 6 -21.09 -15.69 36.25
C SER A 6 -19.93 -16.65 36.54
N ILE A 7 -18.72 -16.18 36.18
CA ILE A 7 -17.38 -16.56 36.69
C ILE A 7 -16.61 -17.64 35.90
N GLY A 8 -15.40 -17.23 35.47
CA GLY A 8 -14.26 -18.12 35.18
C GLY A 8 -13.39 -17.60 34.03
N CYS A 9 -12.71 -16.47 34.16
CA CYS A 9 -11.37 -16.37 34.74
C CYS A 9 -10.31 -17.22 34.01
N LEU A 10 -9.34 -16.52 33.39
CA LEU A 10 -7.95 -16.90 33.11
C LEU A 10 -7.68 -18.28 32.47
N ARG A 11 -7.35 -18.27 31.18
CA ARG A 11 -6.24 -19.09 30.62
C ARG A 11 -5.48 -18.33 29.53
N LEU A 12 -4.86 -17.23 29.94
CA LEU A 12 -3.57 -16.80 29.38
C LEU A 12 -2.52 -17.75 29.97
N LEU A 13 -2.12 -18.79 29.22
CA LEU A 13 -0.87 -19.56 29.34
C LEU A 13 -1.01 -20.88 28.55
N ARG A 14 -0.71 -20.83 27.26
CA ARG A 14 -0.14 -21.96 26.53
C ARG A 14 0.92 -21.44 25.58
N THR A 15 1.97 -20.93 26.20
CA THR A 15 3.28 -20.84 25.59
C THR A 15 3.77 -22.25 25.22
N LEU A 16 4.37 -22.34 24.03
CA LEU A 16 5.42 -23.28 23.65
C LEU A 16 5.11 -24.77 23.72
N GLN A 17 4.47 -25.31 22.67
CA GLN A 17 4.84 -26.65 22.18
C GLN A 17 4.38 -26.86 20.74
N THR A 18 5.15 -26.38 19.76
CA THR A 18 5.09 -26.96 18.41
C THR A 18 5.96 -28.23 18.40
N PRO A 19 5.42 -29.42 18.11
CA PRO A 19 6.28 -30.53 17.75
C PRO A 19 6.94 -30.19 16.40
N LEU A 20 8.25 -29.97 16.42
CA LEU A 20 9.09 -30.05 15.22
C LEU A 20 8.92 -31.45 14.64
N LYS A 21 7.99 -31.59 13.69
CA LYS A 21 7.78 -32.81 12.93
C LYS A 21 8.92 -32.92 11.92
N ASP A 22 9.87 -33.81 12.24
CA ASP A 22 10.65 -34.63 11.32
C ASP A 22 11.12 -33.98 10.01
N VAL A 23 12.15 -33.14 10.12
CA VAL A 23 13.01 -32.85 8.96
C VAL A 23 13.82 -34.11 8.66
N LYS A 24 13.35 -34.91 7.71
CA LYS A 24 14.08 -36.06 7.17
C LYS A 24 15.27 -35.56 6.37
N PHE A 25 16.41 -35.36 7.02
CA PHE A 25 17.70 -35.25 6.34
C PHE A 25 18.04 -36.60 5.73
N ASN A 26 17.83 -36.75 4.42
CA ASN A 26 18.20 -37.95 3.71
C ASN A 26 19.14 -37.65 2.54
N LYS A 27 20.18 -38.49 2.49
CA LYS A 27 21.25 -38.63 1.49
C LYS A 27 22.47 -37.72 1.66
N VAL A 28 23.45 -38.24 2.40
CA VAL A 28 24.87 -37.94 2.16
C VAL A 28 25.17 -38.29 0.69
N ALA A 29 25.49 -37.29 -0.11
CA ALA A 29 25.95 -37.50 -1.48
C ALA A 29 27.31 -38.22 -1.43
N LYS A 30 27.36 -39.44 -1.94
CA LYS A 30 28.63 -40.13 -2.19
C LYS A 30 29.30 -39.41 -3.36
N PHE A 31 30.36 -38.66 -3.08
CA PHE A 31 31.19 -38.09 -4.13
C PHE A 31 31.97 -39.23 -4.80
N SER A 32 31.48 -39.68 -5.96
CA SER A 32 32.21 -40.60 -6.82
C SER A 32 33.21 -39.78 -7.62
N THR A 33 34.50 -39.96 -7.33
CA THR A 33 35.58 -39.47 -8.18
C THR A 33 35.62 -40.33 -9.44
N SER A 34 34.92 -39.91 -10.49
CA SER A 34 35.18 -40.42 -11.83
C SER A 34 36.58 -39.98 -12.24
N SER A 35 37.48 -40.92 -12.52
CA SER A 35 38.78 -40.63 -13.11
C SER A 35 38.58 -39.96 -14.47
N VAL A 36 38.71 -38.64 -14.49
CA VAL A 36 38.83 -37.88 -15.73
C VAL A 36 40.06 -38.41 -16.44
N LYS A 37 39.88 -39.04 -17.60
CA LYS A 37 40.99 -39.34 -18.50
C LYS A 37 41.62 -38.00 -18.87
N LEU A 38 42.78 -37.69 -18.28
CA LEU A 38 43.62 -36.59 -18.74
C LEU A 38 43.98 -36.89 -20.20
N ALA A 39 43.46 -36.09 -21.11
CA ALA A 39 43.98 -36.05 -22.46
C ALA A 39 45.44 -35.58 -22.38
N GLU A 40 46.35 -36.27 -23.06
CA GLU A 40 47.78 -35.96 -23.05
C GLU A 40 48.01 -34.52 -23.55
N ASP A 41 48.38 -33.63 -22.65
CA ASP A 41 48.81 -32.27 -22.98
C ASP A 41 50.15 -32.34 -23.72
N LYS A 42 50.12 -32.12 -25.03
CA LYS A 42 51.34 -31.87 -25.81
C LYS A 42 51.87 -30.47 -25.45
N PRO A 43 53.12 -30.33 -24.99
CA PRO A 43 53.63 -29.07 -24.43
C PRO A 43 53.79 -27.92 -25.46
N ASP A 44 53.76 -28.23 -26.76
CA ASP A 44 54.05 -27.26 -27.82
C ASP A 44 52.81 -26.65 -28.50
N ALA A 45 51.61 -26.93 -28.02
CA ALA A 45 50.36 -26.38 -28.58
C ALA A 45 49.63 -25.48 -27.58
N PRO A 46 48.99 -24.38 -28.03
CA PRO A 46 48.23 -23.50 -27.15
C PRO A 46 47.03 -24.24 -26.52
N ILE A 47 46.87 -24.08 -25.21
CA ILE A 47 45.84 -24.74 -24.39
C ILE A 47 44.44 -24.30 -24.86
N LYS A 48 43.60 -25.26 -25.29
CA LYS A 48 42.24 -25.00 -25.80
C LYS A 48 41.18 -25.08 -24.70
N PHE A 49 40.84 -23.94 -24.12
CA PHE A 49 39.86 -23.82 -23.02
C PHE A 49 38.39 -24.10 -23.41
N THR A 50 38.05 -24.06 -24.70
CA THR A 50 36.68 -24.29 -25.22
C THR A 50 36.30 -25.77 -25.37
N SER A 51 37.23 -26.69 -25.07
CA SER A 51 36.99 -28.14 -25.18
C SER A 51 36.63 -28.80 -23.85
N SER A 52 36.64 -28.04 -22.74
CA SER A 52 36.32 -28.59 -21.42
C SER A 52 34.84 -28.99 -21.35
N GLY A 53 34.55 -30.10 -20.66
CA GLY A 53 33.16 -30.53 -20.42
C GLY A 53 32.32 -29.45 -19.71
N ALA A 54 32.96 -28.59 -18.91
CA ALA A 54 32.33 -27.43 -18.29
C ALA A 54 31.92 -26.33 -19.28
N TYR A 55 32.66 -26.15 -20.38
CA TYR A 55 32.31 -25.20 -21.45
C TYR A 55 31.11 -25.69 -22.27
N LEU A 56 31.00 -27.01 -22.49
CA LEU A 56 29.88 -27.62 -23.23
C LEU A 56 28.60 -27.74 -22.40
N GLN A 57 28.70 -27.67 -21.07
CA GLN A 57 27.56 -27.64 -20.18
C GLN A 57 26.92 -26.25 -20.19
N SER A 58 26.24 -25.92 -21.30
CA SER A 58 25.24 -24.85 -21.28
C SER A 58 24.28 -25.18 -20.16
N GLY A 59 24.28 -24.35 -19.12
CA GLY A 59 23.35 -24.44 -18.01
C GLY A 59 21.95 -24.31 -18.58
N LYS A 60 21.36 -25.45 -18.98
CA LYS A 60 19.92 -25.56 -19.13
C LYS A 60 19.39 -25.44 -17.72
N LEU A 61 19.19 -24.19 -17.33
CA LEU A 61 18.25 -23.81 -16.31
C LEU A 61 16.92 -24.29 -16.87
N ASN A 62 16.61 -25.58 -16.67
CA ASN A 62 15.24 -26.03 -16.78
C ASN A 62 14.55 -25.31 -15.63
N GLN A 63 14.16 -24.07 -15.92
CA GLN A 63 13.31 -23.23 -15.11
C GLN A 63 11.90 -23.79 -15.28
N GLU A 64 11.75 -25.10 -15.00
CA GLU A 64 10.48 -25.59 -14.55
C GLU A 64 10.33 -24.89 -13.21
N ASP A 65 9.47 -23.88 -13.21
CA ASP A 65 9.09 -23.12 -12.05
C ASP A 65 8.78 -24.10 -10.91
N ASP A 66 9.77 -24.32 -10.04
CA ASP A 66 9.74 -25.22 -8.88
C ASP A 66 8.85 -24.63 -7.76
N TYR A 67 7.83 -23.88 -8.17
CA TYR A 67 6.86 -23.26 -7.30
C TYR A 67 5.72 -24.26 -7.06
N PRO A 68 5.46 -24.61 -5.80
CA PRO A 68 4.33 -25.45 -5.50
C PRO A 68 3.02 -24.77 -5.94
N TRP A 69 2.11 -25.55 -6.52
CA TRP A 69 0.82 -25.07 -7.04
C TRP A 69 -0.04 -24.32 -6.01
N TYR A 70 0.21 -24.52 -4.71
CA TYR A 70 -0.51 -23.85 -3.63
C TYR A 70 0.04 -22.45 -3.31
N GLN A 71 1.18 -22.05 -3.86
CA GLN A 71 1.79 -20.74 -3.58
C GLN A 71 0.87 -19.59 -4.03
N TYR A 72 0.39 -19.63 -5.27
CA TYR A 72 -0.50 -18.61 -5.82
C TYR A 72 -1.82 -18.50 -5.05
N PRO A 73 -2.62 -19.57 -4.85
CA PRO A 73 -3.90 -19.45 -4.17
C PRO A 73 -3.78 -19.01 -2.70
N VAL A 74 -2.73 -19.42 -1.98
CA VAL A 74 -2.53 -18.99 -0.58
C VAL A 74 -2.27 -17.48 -0.50
N ILE A 75 -1.46 -16.94 -1.41
CA ILE A 75 -1.19 -15.50 -1.50
C ILE A 75 -2.47 -14.75 -1.88
N THR A 76 -3.18 -15.22 -2.91
CA THR A 76 -4.42 -14.59 -3.38
C THR A 76 -5.50 -14.60 -2.30
N ILE A 77 -5.66 -15.68 -1.55
CA ILE A 77 -6.66 -15.77 -0.47
C ILE A 77 -6.29 -14.84 0.68
N SER A 78 -5.01 -14.77 1.06
CA SER A 78 -4.54 -13.87 2.12
C SER A 78 -4.74 -12.41 1.73
N PHE A 79 -4.39 -12.05 0.49
CA PHE A 79 -4.58 -10.71 -0.05
C PHE A 79 -6.07 -10.37 -0.18
N ALA A 80 -6.89 -11.32 -0.66
CA ALA A 80 -8.34 -11.15 -0.75
C ALA A 80 -8.98 -10.97 0.63
N ALA A 81 -8.56 -11.72 1.65
CA ALA A 81 -9.04 -11.54 3.02
C ALA A 81 -8.70 -10.15 3.57
N PHE A 82 -7.48 -9.66 3.33
CA PHE A 82 -7.11 -8.29 3.66
C PHE A 82 -7.92 -7.25 2.88
N MET A 83 -8.10 -7.43 1.57
CA MET A 83 -8.92 -6.53 0.74
C MET A 83 -10.37 -6.49 1.20
N ILE A 84 -10.98 -7.63 1.51
CA ILE A 84 -12.34 -7.69 2.03
C ILE A 84 -12.43 -6.99 3.40
N TYR A 85 -11.43 -7.19 4.26
CA TYR A 85 -11.35 -6.49 5.54
C TYR A 85 -11.22 -4.97 5.37
N PHE A 86 -10.35 -4.50 4.46
CA PHE A 86 -10.11 -3.07 4.26
C PHE A 86 -11.21 -2.36 3.47
N CYS A 87 -11.78 -3.01 2.45
CA CYS A 87 -12.74 -2.39 1.54
C CYS A 87 -14.20 -2.58 1.96
N VAL A 88 -14.52 -3.63 2.73
CA VAL A 88 -15.93 -4.01 2.99
C VAL A 88 -16.24 -4.14 4.48
N LEU A 89 -15.38 -4.82 5.26
CA LEU A 89 -15.73 -5.23 6.63
C LEU A 89 -15.26 -4.25 7.71
N ARG A 90 -14.27 -3.41 7.41
CA ARG A 90 -13.99 -2.20 8.21
C ARG A 90 -15.14 -1.25 7.91
N GLU A 91 -15.90 -0.90 8.95
CA GLU A 91 -17.01 0.06 8.89
C GLU A 91 -16.71 1.15 7.86
N GLU A 92 -17.56 1.21 6.83
CA GLU A 92 -17.90 2.39 6.03
C GLU A 92 -17.00 3.58 6.34
N SER A 93 -15.96 3.74 5.53
CA SER A 93 -14.93 4.75 5.72
C SER A 93 -15.60 6.11 5.90
N ASP A 94 -15.65 6.60 7.14
CA ASP A 94 -16.03 7.97 7.51
C ASP A 94 -15.21 9.02 6.70
N ILE A 95 -14.11 8.59 6.10
CA ILE A 95 -13.26 9.34 5.16
C ILE A 95 -13.86 9.39 3.75
N ASP A 96 -14.47 8.30 3.24
CA ASP A 96 -15.09 8.28 1.91
C ASP A 96 -16.36 9.14 1.86
N ASP A 97 -17.20 9.14 2.90
CA ASP A 97 -18.34 10.07 2.97
C ASP A 97 -17.89 11.53 3.06
N LYS A 98 -16.78 11.79 3.77
CA LYS A 98 -16.12 13.12 3.84
C LYS A 98 -15.39 13.53 2.56
N LEU A 99 -15.20 12.62 1.60
CA LEU A 99 -14.52 12.87 0.33
C LEU A 99 -15.47 12.84 -0.88
N GLY A 100 -16.56 12.05 -0.83
CA GLY A 100 -17.39 11.75 -1.99
C GLY A 100 -18.90 11.91 -1.80
N GLY A 101 -19.42 12.02 -0.56
CA GLY A 101 -20.86 11.85 -0.30
C GLY A 101 -21.74 13.08 -0.56
N THR A 102 -21.36 14.26 -0.02
CA THR A 102 -22.27 15.42 0.00
C THR A 102 -21.62 16.80 0.01
N GLN A 103 -20.36 16.93 0.45
CA GLN A 103 -19.67 18.22 0.55
C GLN A 103 -18.55 18.30 -0.48
N THR A 104 -18.55 19.36 -1.29
CA THR A 104 -17.43 19.61 -2.20
C THR A 104 -16.19 20.04 -1.39
N LEU A 105 -14.97 19.82 -1.89
CA LEU A 105 -13.75 20.23 -1.15
C LEU A 105 -13.73 21.70 -0.75
N PHE A 106 -14.46 22.53 -1.50
CA PHE A 106 -14.63 23.96 -1.24
C PHE A 106 -15.43 24.26 0.03
N GLU A 107 -16.37 23.39 0.40
CA GLU A 107 -17.17 23.53 1.62
C GLU A 107 -16.42 23.06 2.86
N ARG A 108 -15.47 22.13 2.69
CA ARG A 108 -14.70 21.55 3.80
C ARG A 108 -13.58 22.46 4.29
N VAL A 109 -12.99 23.23 3.38
CA VAL A 109 -11.85 24.10 3.68
C VAL A 109 -12.26 25.55 3.44
N ASP A 110 -12.61 26.24 4.52
CA ASP A 110 -12.95 27.66 4.49
C ASP A 110 -11.86 28.47 3.79
N GLY A 111 -12.26 29.32 2.84
CA GLY A 111 -11.36 30.21 2.09
C GLY A 111 -10.62 29.56 0.90
N LEU A 112 -10.77 28.26 0.65
CA LEU A 112 -10.10 27.58 -0.47
C LEU A 112 -10.60 28.07 -1.84
N GLU A 113 -11.92 28.26 -1.98
CA GLU A 113 -12.54 28.75 -3.22
C GLU A 113 -12.00 30.14 -3.60
N ILE A 114 -11.85 31.03 -2.62
CA ILE A 114 -11.33 32.39 -2.80
C ILE A 114 -9.90 32.34 -3.37
N ALA A 115 -9.01 31.57 -2.73
CA ALA A 115 -7.62 31.44 -3.16
C ALA A 115 -7.50 30.87 -4.57
N GLN A 116 -8.35 29.89 -4.94
CA GLN A 116 -8.34 29.31 -6.28
C GLN A 116 -8.87 30.30 -7.32
N ILE A 117 -9.96 31.02 -7.04
CA ILE A 117 -10.52 32.04 -7.93
C ILE A 117 -9.50 33.16 -8.18
N GLU A 118 -8.79 33.63 -7.15
CA GLU A 118 -7.73 34.62 -7.31
C GLU A 118 -6.60 34.11 -8.22
N ALA A 119 -6.17 32.86 -8.04
CA ALA A 119 -5.15 32.24 -8.89
C ALA A 119 -5.64 32.14 -10.35
N CYS A 120 -6.90 31.75 -10.55
CA CYS A 120 -7.53 31.69 -11.86
C CYS A 120 -7.67 33.07 -12.52
N ILE A 121 -8.02 34.12 -11.77
CA ILE A 121 -8.06 35.50 -12.28
C ILE A 121 -6.65 35.93 -12.71
N LYS A 122 -5.64 35.75 -11.84
CA LYS A 122 -4.24 36.07 -12.14
C LYS A 122 -3.74 35.36 -13.40
N TYR A 123 -4.14 34.10 -13.61
CA TYR A 123 -3.80 33.33 -14.81
C TYR A 123 -4.57 33.83 -16.04
N ASN A 124 -5.88 34.06 -15.93
CA ASN A 124 -6.71 34.49 -17.05
C ASN A 124 -6.33 35.89 -17.54
N GLU A 125 -5.99 36.81 -16.64
CA GLU A 125 -5.52 38.15 -17.00
C GLU A 125 -4.19 38.09 -17.76
N LYS A 126 -3.27 37.20 -17.38
CA LYS A 126 -2.01 36.98 -18.09
C LYS A 126 -2.21 36.41 -19.49
N ASN A 127 -3.24 35.59 -19.68
CA ASN A 127 -3.55 34.93 -20.95
C ASN A 127 -4.61 35.66 -21.79
N GLY A 128 -5.08 36.84 -21.35
CA GLY A 128 -6.12 37.60 -22.05
C GLY A 128 -7.50 36.95 -22.09
N LEU A 129 -7.79 36.03 -21.18
CA LEU A 129 -9.07 35.34 -21.06
C LEU A 129 -10.06 36.19 -20.26
N SER A 130 -11.36 36.03 -20.50
CA SER A 130 -12.41 36.78 -19.81
C SER A 130 -12.47 36.46 -18.31
N THR A 131 -12.47 37.48 -17.45
CA THR A 131 -12.48 37.34 -15.98
C THR A 131 -13.77 37.79 -15.29
N THR A 132 -14.75 38.31 -16.04
CA THR A 132 -15.96 38.92 -15.47
C THR A 132 -16.71 37.99 -14.51
N LYS A 133 -16.94 36.73 -14.91
CA LYS A 133 -17.66 35.75 -14.07
C LYS A 133 -16.91 35.41 -12.78
N LEU A 134 -15.58 35.29 -12.86
CA LEU A 134 -14.73 34.96 -11.71
C LEU A 134 -14.69 36.11 -10.69
N LYS A 135 -14.64 37.36 -11.17
CA LYS A 135 -14.66 38.55 -10.32
C LYS A 135 -15.99 38.72 -9.59
N LEU A 136 -17.10 38.44 -10.26
CA LEU A 136 -18.43 38.47 -9.63
C LEU A 136 -18.55 37.43 -8.52
N ARG A 137 -18.18 36.18 -8.79
CA ARG A 137 -18.19 35.11 -7.78
C ARG A 137 -17.27 35.42 -6.59
N LEU A 138 -16.10 36.01 -6.84
CA LEU A 138 -15.19 36.44 -5.78
C LEU A 138 -15.84 37.50 -4.86
N LEU A 139 -16.59 38.42 -5.45
CA LEU A 139 -17.29 39.46 -4.71
C LEU A 139 -18.35 38.86 -3.77
N GLU A 140 -19.18 37.96 -4.28
CA GLU A 140 -20.21 37.25 -3.49
C GLU A 140 -19.60 36.55 -2.26
N LEU A 141 -18.49 35.82 -2.47
CA LEU A 141 -17.83 35.08 -1.37
C LEU A 141 -17.23 35.99 -0.30
N LEU A 142 -16.70 37.16 -0.67
CA LEU A 142 -16.15 38.12 0.28
C LEU A 142 -17.24 38.73 1.15
N GLU A 143 -18.40 39.03 0.57
CA GLU A 143 -19.57 39.53 1.30
C GLU A 143 -20.06 38.50 2.32
N GLU A 144 -20.18 37.22 1.91
CA GLU A 144 -20.53 36.13 2.82
C GLU A 144 -19.53 35.97 3.98
N GLU A 145 -18.22 36.12 3.74
CA GLU A 145 -17.22 36.09 4.80
C GLU A 145 -17.33 37.26 5.77
N GLU A 146 -17.62 38.46 5.29
CA GLU A 146 -17.82 39.62 6.13
C GLU A 146 -19.05 39.46 7.03
N GLU A 147 -20.14 38.91 6.52
CA GLU A 147 -21.34 38.62 7.29
C GLU A 147 -21.05 37.58 8.39
N LYS A 148 -20.37 36.49 8.06
CA LYS A 148 -19.93 35.47 9.03
C LYS A 148 -19.05 36.10 10.12
N LYS A 149 -18.11 36.99 9.75
CA LYS A 149 -17.24 37.70 10.71
C LYS A 149 -18.03 38.64 11.62
N LYS A 150 -19.01 39.38 11.08
CA LYS A 150 -19.89 40.26 11.87
C LYS A 150 -20.71 39.46 12.89
N ILE A 151 -21.28 38.33 12.47
CA ILE A 151 -22.04 37.41 13.34
C ILE A 151 -21.14 36.81 14.42
N ALA A 152 -19.94 36.33 14.05
CA ALA A 152 -18.97 35.78 15.00
C ALA A 152 -18.51 36.82 16.04
N ALA A 153 -18.26 38.07 15.62
CA ALA A 153 -17.91 39.16 16.52
C ALA A 153 -19.05 39.53 17.48
N ALA A 154 -20.30 39.50 17.01
CA ALA A 154 -21.49 39.70 17.84
C ALA A 154 -21.71 38.54 18.83
N ALA A 155 -21.43 37.29 18.43
CA ALA A 155 -21.49 36.13 19.33
C ALA A 155 -20.38 36.16 20.39
N ALA A 156 -19.16 36.55 20.02
CA ALA A 156 -18.03 36.64 20.94
C ALA A 156 -18.22 37.71 22.03
N SER A 157 -18.84 38.86 21.69
CA SER A 157 -19.16 39.90 22.68
C SER A 157 -20.28 39.48 23.64
N ALA A 158 -21.25 38.68 23.19
CA ALA A 158 -22.32 38.12 24.03
C ALA A 158 -21.83 37.05 25.02
N VAL A 159 -20.79 36.28 24.67
CA VAL A 159 -20.21 35.26 25.57
C VAL A 159 -19.34 35.88 26.66
N THR A 160 -18.70 37.01 26.39
CA THR A 160 -17.79 37.69 27.34
C THR A 160 -18.54 38.44 28.46
N THR A 161 -19.87 38.58 28.36
CA THR A 161 -20.71 39.34 29.30
C THR A 161 -21.50 38.49 30.30
N ASN A 162 -21.33 37.15 30.29
CA ASN A 162 -21.77 36.23 31.34
C ASN A 162 -20.58 35.74 32.17
#